data_AF-A0A7S1X2M0-F1
#
_entry.id   AF-A0A7S1X2M0-F1
#
_cell.length_a   1.000
_cell.length_b   1.000
_cell.length_c   1.000
_cell.angle_alpha   90.00
_cell.angle_beta   90.00
_cell.angle_gamma   90.00
#
_symmetry.space_group_name_H-M   'P 1'
#
loop_
_entity.id
_entity.type
_entity.pdbx_description
1 polymer ?
#
loop_
_entity_poly.entity_id
_entity_poly.type
_entity_poly.pdbx_seq_one_letter_code
_entity_poly.pdbx_strand_id
1 'polypeptide(L)'
;MAVRAVTAGRLVSALRGRLTTRLPVPNNARQPTRHSPSQRGLTSLAVSSMGGNGTDRPPARNVLGGELQCCCTAPVTGFYRDGFCHTGPSDFGRHVVCAQVTTEFLSYTATQGNDLSTPHPEYGFPGLKPGDRWCLCASRWKEALLAGCAPPVVLASCHEGALRVCTLDELTANSLSDEQ
;
A
#
# COMPACT_ATOMS: atom_id res chain seq x y z
N MET A 1 -14.85 37.64 -35.23
CA MET A 1 -14.87 38.98 -34.60
C MET A 1 -15.54 38.88 -33.24
N ALA A 2 -14.84 39.37 -32.20
CA ALA A 2 -15.29 39.77 -30.84
C ALA A 2 -16.15 38.76 -30.04
N VAL A 3 -15.60 37.97 -29.12
CA VAL A 3 -15.09 38.30 -27.75
C VAL A 3 -16.12 39.05 -26.90
N ARG A 4 -16.64 38.36 -25.88
CA ARG A 4 -17.09 38.98 -24.61
C ARG A 4 -16.60 38.16 -23.43
N ALA A 5 -15.48 38.62 -22.86
CA ALA A 5 -15.05 38.28 -21.53
C ALA A 5 -15.88 39.09 -20.52
N VAL A 6 -16.26 38.48 -19.40
CA VAL A 6 -16.72 39.19 -18.20
C VAL A 6 -15.73 38.88 -17.09
N THR A 7 -15.01 39.92 -16.69
CA THR A 7 -14.09 39.96 -15.55
C THR A 7 -14.79 40.62 -14.38
N ALA A 8 -14.75 39.99 -13.21
CA ALA A 8 -14.79 40.62 -11.87
C ALA A 8 -14.48 39.48 -10.87
N GLY A 9 -13.41 39.48 -10.08
CA GLY A 9 -12.75 40.58 -9.41
C GLY A 9 -13.34 40.75 -8.01
N ARG A 10 -12.76 40.06 -7.02
CA ARG A 10 -12.65 40.53 -5.63
C ARG A 10 -11.70 39.65 -4.81
N LEU A 11 -10.52 40.20 -4.56
CA LEU A 11 -9.67 39.84 -3.43
C LEU A 11 -10.41 40.16 -2.12
N VAL A 12 -10.35 39.24 -1.16
CA VAL A 12 -10.39 39.61 0.26
C VAL A 12 -9.19 38.93 0.93
N SER A 13 -8.30 39.79 1.41
CA SER A 13 -7.14 39.47 2.24
C SER A 13 -7.54 39.53 3.72
N ALA A 14 -6.67 38.96 4.55
CA ALA A 14 -6.60 39.08 6.01
C ALA A 14 -7.55 38.12 6.78
N LEU A 15 -7.17 37.47 7.89
CA LEU A 15 -6.21 37.83 8.93
C LEU A 15 -5.53 36.58 9.51
N ARG A 16 -4.25 36.75 9.83
CA ARG A 16 -3.46 35.84 10.67
C ARG A 16 -3.98 35.87 12.11
N GLY A 17 -4.25 34.71 12.69
CA GLY A 17 -4.47 34.54 14.12
C GLY A 17 -3.63 33.37 14.66
N ARG A 18 -2.38 33.64 15.02
CA ARG A 18 -1.57 32.73 15.84
C ARG A 18 -1.87 33.04 17.31
N LEU A 19 -2.49 32.09 18.01
CA LEU A 19 -2.51 32.06 19.47
C LEU A 19 -1.86 30.75 19.91
N THR A 20 -0.57 30.84 20.22
CA THR A 20 0.20 29.79 20.89
C THR A 20 0.16 30.06 22.39
N THR A 21 -0.71 29.38 23.12
CA THR A 21 -0.63 29.30 24.59
C THR A 21 -0.03 27.96 24.97
N ARG A 22 1.28 27.97 25.22
CA ARG A 22 2.01 26.86 25.85
C ARG A 22 1.68 26.86 27.35
N LEU A 23 1.07 25.78 27.84
CA LEU A 23 0.96 25.51 29.26
C LEU A 23 2.23 24.81 29.77
N PRO A 24 2.76 25.16 30.96
CA PRO A 24 3.87 24.46 31.58
C PRO A 24 3.39 23.18 32.29
N VAL A 25 4.07 22.06 32.02
CA VAL A 25 3.88 20.78 32.75
C VAL A 25 4.92 20.71 33.88
N PRO A 26 4.52 20.53 35.14
CA PRO A 26 5.45 20.33 36.23
C PRO A 26 6.03 18.91 36.23
N ASN A 27 7.36 18.87 36.36
CA ASN A 27 8.20 17.71 36.59
C ASN A 27 8.01 17.19 38.03
N ASN A 28 7.80 15.88 38.20
CA ASN A 28 8.19 15.26 39.47
C ASN A 28 8.59 13.79 39.28
N ALA A 29 9.87 13.55 39.52
CA ALA A 29 10.48 12.25 39.65
C ALA A 29 10.09 11.60 40.98
N ARG A 30 9.84 10.29 40.97
CA ARG A 30 10.20 9.37 42.07
C ARG A 30 10.07 7.91 41.61
N GLN A 31 11.23 7.29 41.41
CA GLN A 31 11.38 5.84 41.53
C GLN A 31 11.26 5.44 43.01
N PRO A 32 10.86 4.20 43.31
CA PRO A 32 11.80 3.37 44.07
C PRO A 32 11.82 1.88 43.67
N THR A 33 13.06 1.37 43.68
CA THR A 33 13.52 0.07 44.21
C THR A 33 13.00 -1.25 43.63
N ARG A 34 13.88 -1.81 42.80
CA ARG A 34 14.37 -3.21 42.78
C ARG A 34 13.87 -4.12 43.90
N HIS A 35 13.26 -5.24 43.52
CA HIS A 35 13.42 -6.53 44.21
C HIS A 35 13.30 -7.69 43.18
N SER A 36 14.41 -8.35 42.92
CA SER A 36 14.46 -9.71 42.33
C SER A 36 14.20 -10.74 43.43
N PRO A 37 13.64 -11.90 43.08
CA PRO A 37 14.29 -13.12 43.55
C PRO A 37 14.36 -14.24 42.51
N SER A 38 15.55 -14.84 42.51
CA SER A 38 15.82 -16.27 42.57
C SER A 38 15.48 -17.17 41.36
N GLN A 39 16.58 -17.62 40.78
CA GLN A 39 16.75 -18.76 39.90
C GLN A 39 16.24 -20.07 40.52
N ARG A 40 15.65 -20.94 39.70
CA ARG A 40 15.96 -22.39 39.62
C ARG A 40 15.11 -23.08 38.56
N GLY A 41 15.74 -23.90 37.71
CA GLY A 41 15.04 -24.88 36.88
C GLY A 41 15.65 -25.13 35.51
N LEU A 42 16.89 -25.64 35.44
CA LEU A 42 17.45 -26.27 34.25
C LEU A 42 16.91 -27.70 34.14
N THR A 43 16.17 -28.01 33.07
CA THR A 43 16.05 -29.39 32.56
C THR A 43 16.18 -29.40 31.04
N SER A 44 17.39 -29.78 30.63
CA SER A 44 17.85 -30.46 29.42
C SER A 44 16.85 -30.83 28.30
N LEU A 45 17.09 -30.20 27.15
CA LEU A 45 17.30 -30.79 25.80
C LEU A 45 16.33 -31.88 25.31
N ALA A 46 15.47 -31.46 24.38
CA ALA A 46 15.26 -32.16 23.11
C ALA A 46 15.05 -31.11 22.01
N VAL A 47 16.12 -30.70 21.32
CA VAL A 47 16.03 -29.95 20.06
C VAL A 47 16.46 -30.88 18.93
N SER A 48 15.52 -31.15 18.04
CA SER A 48 15.71 -31.76 16.73
C SER A 48 14.54 -31.25 15.89
N SER A 49 14.66 -30.69 14.70
CA SER A 49 15.80 -30.30 13.88
C SER A 49 15.21 -29.46 12.74
N MET A 50 15.74 -28.25 12.55
CA MET A 50 16.02 -27.61 11.26
C MET A 50 14.89 -27.46 10.21
N GLY A 51 14.31 -26.27 10.20
CA GLY A 51 13.61 -25.65 9.07
C GLY A 51 13.36 -24.16 9.28
N GLY A 52 14.23 -23.49 10.05
CA GLY A 52 14.14 -22.06 10.31
C GLY A 52 14.89 -21.28 9.23
N ASN A 53 14.24 -21.05 8.09
CA ASN A 53 14.68 -19.99 7.19
C ASN A 53 14.05 -18.68 7.68
N GLY A 54 14.90 -17.76 8.12
CA GLY A 54 14.50 -16.55 8.81
C GLY A 54 13.58 -15.65 7.99
N THR A 55 12.43 -15.32 8.57
CA THR A 55 12.00 -13.94 8.80
C THR A 55 11.15 -13.94 10.06
N ASP A 56 11.54 -13.21 11.11
CA ASP A 56 10.75 -12.99 12.33
C ASP A 56 9.61 -11.95 12.06
N ARG A 57 9.09 -11.93 10.84
CA ARG A 57 8.02 -11.03 10.42
C ARG A 57 6.74 -11.84 10.40
N PRO A 58 5.69 -11.43 11.12
CA PRO A 58 4.39 -12.11 11.04
C PRO A 58 3.93 -12.15 9.57
N PRO A 59 3.31 -13.25 9.13
CA PRO A 59 2.88 -13.41 7.74
C PRO A 59 1.96 -12.25 7.34
N ALA A 60 2.20 -11.69 6.16
CA ALA A 60 1.39 -10.60 5.65
C ALA A 60 -0.05 -11.07 5.41
N ARG A 61 -1.01 -10.20 5.67
CA ARG A 61 -2.44 -10.51 5.53
C ARG A 61 -3.05 -9.82 4.33
N ASN A 62 -4.02 -10.49 3.72
CA ASN A 62 -4.83 -9.92 2.66
C ASN A 62 -6.02 -9.10 3.20
N VAL A 63 -6.71 -8.37 2.33
CA VAL A 63 -7.87 -7.52 2.70
C VAL A 63 -9.07 -8.31 3.24
N LEU A 64 -9.10 -9.63 3.05
CA LEU A 64 -10.12 -10.55 3.61
C LEU A 64 -9.71 -11.08 5.00
N GLY A 65 -8.52 -10.72 5.48
CA GLY A 65 -7.98 -11.14 6.77
C GLY A 65 -7.26 -12.49 6.76
N GLY A 66 -7.17 -13.17 5.61
CA GLY A 66 -6.38 -14.38 5.43
C GLY A 66 -4.91 -14.11 5.11
N GLU A 67 -4.13 -15.16 4.84
CA GLU A 67 -2.74 -15.04 4.38
C GLU A 67 -2.66 -14.40 2.98
N LEU A 68 -1.69 -13.51 2.78
CA LEU A 68 -1.47 -12.85 1.50
C LEU A 68 -1.02 -13.85 0.43
N GLN A 69 -1.82 -13.99 -0.62
CA GLN A 69 -1.50 -14.84 -1.76
C GLN A 69 -0.55 -14.13 -2.74
N CYS A 70 0.18 -14.93 -3.53
CA CYS A 70 1.00 -14.43 -4.63
C CYS A 70 0.12 -13.64 -5.62
N CYS A 71 0.62 -12.50 -6.09
CA CYS A 71 -0.06 -11.72 -7.12
C CYS A 71 0.32 -12.22 -8.52
N CYS A 72 1.63 -12.26 -8.82
CA CYS A 72 2.17 -12.75 -10.10
C CYS A 72 3.68 -12.99 -10.03
N THR A 73 4.18 -13.98 -10.78
CA THR A 73 5.62 -14.24 -10.96
C THR A 73 6.09 -14.07 -12.41
N ALA A 74 5.18 -13.83 -13.35
CA ALA A 74 5.48 -13.62 -14.77
C ALA A 74 4.47 -12.63 -15.38
N PRO A 75 4.77 -11.31 -15.36
CA PRO A 75 6.00 -10.70 -14.86
C PRO A 75 6.10 -10.72 -13.33
N VAL A 76 7.33 -10.78 -12.78
CA VAL A 76 7.55 -10.69 -11.32
C VAL A 76 7.13 -9.31 -10.84
N THR A 77 6.17 -9.26 -9.92
CA THR A 77 5.63 -8.02 -9.36
C THR A 77 6.04 -7.79 -7.91
N GLY A 78 5.42 -6.80 -7.27
CA GLY A 78 5.68 -6.41 -5.88
C GLY A 78 6.82 -5.40 -5.76
N PHE A 79 6.74 -4.54 -4.74
CA PHE A 79 7.80 -3.55 -4.47
C PHE A 79 9.16 -4.23 -4.25
N TYR A 80 9.17 -5.37 -3.56
CA TYR A 80 10.37 -6.17 -3.30
C TYR A 80 10.73 -7.15 -4.42
N ARG A 81 9.97 -7.19 -5.52
CA ARG A 81 10.13 -8.14 -6.63
C ARG A 81 10.11 -9.61 -6.18
N ASP A 82 9.22 -9.93 -5.27
CA ASP A 82 8.99 -11.27 -4.71
C ASP A 82 7.70 -11.93 -5.23
N GLY A 83 6.92 -11.22 -6.07
CA GLY A 83 5.64 -11.67 -6.61
C GLY A 83 4.44 -11.40 -5.71
N PHE A 84 4.65 -10.85 -4.51
CA PHE A 84 3.59 -10.52 -3.55
C PHE A 84 3.42 -9.00 -3.44
N CYS A 85 2.22 -8.54 -3.08
CA CYS A 85 1.99 -7.13 -2.79
C CYS A 85 2.42 -6.75 -1.36
N HIS A 86 3.58 -7.27 -0.95
CA HIS A 86 4.24 -6.89 0.29
C HIS A 86 4.67 -5.42 0.26
N THR A 87 4.60 -4.79 1.42
CA THR A 87 4.98 -3.39 1.61
C THR A 87 5.79 -3.20 2.89
N GLY A 88 6.30 -2.01 3.10
CA GLY A 88 7.07 -1.64 4.28
C GLY A 88 7.43 -0.16 4.29
N PRO A 89 8.22 0.31 5.28
CA PRO A 89 8.51 1.74 5.45
C PRO A 89 9.17 2.42 4.24
N SER A 90 9.87 1.67 3.40
CA SER A 90 10.53 2.16 2.19
C SER A 90 9.61 2.25 0.96
N ASP A 91 8.44 1.61 1.01
CA ASP A 91 7.47 1.62 -0.08
C ASP A 91 6.46 2.77 0.14
N PHE A 92 6.89 3.99 -0.21
CA PHE A 92 6.03 5.17 -0.10
C PHE A 92 4.81 5.12 -1.03
N GLY A 93 4.93 4.42 -2.16
CA GLY A 93 3.84 4.21 -3.12
C GLY A 93 2.75 3.27 -2.61
N ARG A 94 3.09 2.41 -1.63
CA ARG A 94 2.21 1.35 -1.10
C ARG A 94 1.67 0.49 -2.23
N HIS A 95 2.54 -0.34 -2.80
CA HIS A 95 2.21 -1.29 -3.85
C HIS A 95 1.44 -2.50 -3.26
N VAL A 96 0.23 -2.24 -2.76
CA VAL A 96 -0.56 -3.17 -1.94
C VAL A 96 -1.83 -3.70 -2.62
N VAL A 97 -2.13 -3.25 -3.84
CA VAL A 97 -3.32 -3.68 -4.59
C VAL A 97 -2.89 -4.57 -5.76
N CYS A 98 -3.19 -5.87 -5.70
CA CYS A 98 -2.98 -6.76 -6.84
C CYS A 98 -4.13 -6.59 -7.83
N ALA A 99 -3.84 -6.07 -9.02
CA ALA A 99 -4.83 -5.88 -10.07
C ALA A 99 -4.40 -6.54 -11.38
N GLN A 100 -5.37 -7.02 -12.15
CA GLN A 100 -5.16 -7.40 -13.55
C GLN A 100 -5.38 -6.17 -14.42
N VAL A 101 -4.29 -5.61 -14.96
CA VAL A 101 -4.36 -4.34 -15.67
C VAL A 101 -5.15 -4.46 -16.96
N THR A 102 -5.86 -3.40 -17.34
CA THR A 102 -6.67 -3.32 -18.56
C THR A 102 -6.12 -2.24 -19.49
N THR A 103 -6.56 -2.25 -20.75
CA THR A 103 -6.19 -1.23 -21.75
C THR A 103 -6.59 0.17 -21.29
N GLU A 104 -7.79 0.30 -20.73
CA GLU A 104 -8.37 1.55 -20.24
C GLU A 104 -7.56 2.09 -19.06
N PHE A 105 -7.24 1.22 -18.10
CA PHE A 105 -6.40 1.58 -16.96
C PHE A 105 -5.02 2.04 -17.41
N LEU A 106 -4.34 1.26 -18.27
CA LEU A 106 -2.98 1.57 -18.74
C LEU A 106 -2.93 2.91 -19.49
N SER A 107 -3.92 3.16 -20.34
CA SER A 107 -4.06 4.44 -21.05
C SER A 107 -4.29 5.59 -20.08
N TYR A 108 -5.21 5.41 -19.13
CA TYR A 108 -5.53 6.43 -18.13
C TYR A 108 -4.32 6.76 -17.25
N THR A 109 -3.69 5.76 -16.64
CA THR A 109 -2.58 5.97 -15.70
C THR A 109 -1.37 6.63 -16.37
N ALA A 110 -1.13 6.35 -17.66
CA ALA A 110 -0.08 7.03 -18.43
C ALA A 110 -0.35 8.55 -18.53
N THR A 111 -1.61 8.96 -18.77
CA THR A 111 -1.98 10.40 -18.78
C THR A 111 -1.82 11.08 -17.41
N GLN A 112 -1.84 10.30 -16.32
CA GLN A 112 -1.62 10.77 -14.95
C GLN A 112 -0.12 10.73 -14.53
N GLY A 113 0.78 10.53 -15.50
CA GLY A 113 2.23 10.48 -15.28
C GLY A 113 2.73 9.19 -14.65
N ASN A 114 1.97 8.10 -14.73
CA ASN A 114 2.37 6.78 -14.28
C ASN A 114 2.26 5.80 -15.45
N ASP A 115 3.18 5.91 -16.41
CA ASP A 115 3.27 5.01 -17.55
C ASP A 115 3.78 3.63 -17.11
N LEU A 116 2.89 2.64 -17.20
CA LEU A 116 3.20 1.24 -16.90
C LEU A 116 3.33 0.38 -18.16
N SER A 117 3.24 0.96 -19.36
CA SER A 117 3.32 0.22 -20.63
C SER A 117 4.72 0.26 -21.22
N THR A 118 5.44 1.37 -21.05
CA THR A 118 6.82 1.50 -21.54
C THR A 118 7.79 0.63 -20.72
N PRO A 119 8.57 -0.26 -21.36
CA PRO A 119 9.59 -1.04 -20.66
C PRO A 119 10.72 -0.18 -20.11
N HIS A 120 11.20 -0.52 -18.91
CA HIS A 120 12.40 0.05 -18.29
C HIS A 120 13.36 -1.08 -17.87
N PRO A 121 14.16 -1.63 -18.80
CA PRO A 121 15.08 -2.73 -18.54
C PRO A 121 16.08 -2.45 -17.42
N GLU A 122 16.49 -1.18 -17.24
CA GLU A 122 17.38 -0.72 -16.18
C GLU A 122 16.83 -0.97 -14.77
N TYR A 123 15.51 -1.10 -14.63
CA TYR A 123 14.82 -1.43 -13.38
C TYR A 123 14.22 -2.84 -13.39
N GLY A 124 14.53 -3.64 -14.42
CA GLY A 124 13.91 -4.96 -14.63
C GLY A 124 12.39 -4.88 -14.82
N PHE A 125 11.88 -3.76 -15.34
CA PHE A 125 10.46 -3.57 -15.58
C PHE A 125 10.13 -3.83 -17.07
N PRO A 126 9.32 -4.85 -17.40
CA PRO A 126 9.12 -5.28 -18.79
C PRO A 126 8.15 -4.41 -19.58
N GLY A 127 7.44 -3.48 -18.93
CA GLY A 127 6.23 -2.88 -19.48
C GLY A 127 5.05 -3.86 -19.43
N LEU A 128 3.91 -3.39 -18.95
CA LEU A 128 2.72 -4.22 -18.75
C LEU A 128 1.82 -4.19 -19.97
N LYS A 129 1.06 -5.28 -20.14
CA LYS A 129 0.03 -5.45 -21.15
C LYS A 129 -1.31 -5.75 -20.47
N PRO A 130 -2.44 -5.46 -21.13
CA PRO A 130 -3.75 -5.88 -20.64
C PRO A 130 -3.76 -7.38 -20.33
N GLY A 131 -4.26 -7.76 -19.15
CA GLY A 131 -4.25 -9.13 -18.65
C GLY A 131 -3.10 -9.45 -17.69
N ASP A 132 -2.02 -8.65 -17.66
CA ASP A 132 -0.95 -8.83 -16.67
C ASP A 132 -1.44 -8.49 -15.26
N ARG A 133 -0.98 -9.26 -14.28
CA ARG A 133 -1.20 -8.95 -12.86
C ARG A 133 -0.04 -8.15 -12.29
N TRP A 134 -0.35 -7.08 -11.57
CA TRP A 134 0.64 -6.20 -10.98
C TRP A 134 0.19 -5.61 -9.64
N CYS A 135 1.14 -5.45 -8.72
CA CYS A 135 0.93 -4.73 -7.46
C CYS A 135 0.98 -3.23 -7.73
N LEU A 136 -0.18 -2.59 -7.73
CA LEU A 136 -0.36 -1.15 -7.92
C LEU A 136 -0.26 -0.39 -6.59
N CYS A 137 0.21 0.85 -6.68
CA CYS A 137 0.03 1.84 -5.61
C CYS A 137 -1.46 1.99 -5.29
N ALA A 138 -1.83 1.89 -4.00
CA ALA A 138 -3.24 2.01 -3.61
C ALA A 138 -3.89 3.33 -4.06
N SER A 139 -3.13 4.44 -4.01
CA SER A 139 -3.59 5.74 -4.48
C SER A 139 -3.84 5.77 -5.99
N ARG A 140 -3.00 5.12 -6.81
CA ARG A 140 -3.17 5.06 -8.27
C ARG A 140 -4.36 4.21 -8.67
N TRP A 141 -4.58 3.09 -7.98
CA TRP A 141 -5.79 2.30 -8.18
C TRP A 141 -7.05 3.09 -7.79
N LYS A 142 -7.01 3.80 -6.66
CA LYS A 142 -8.12 4.65 -6.20
C LYS A 142 -8.43 5.81 -7.14
N GLU A 143 -7.41 6.44 -7.69
CA GLU A 143 -7.53 7.48 -8.73
C GLU A 143 -8.25 6.93 -9.97
N ALA A 144 -7.84 5.76 -10.47
CA ALA A 144 -8.50 5.10 -11.60
C ALA A 144 -9.95 4.70 -11.29
N LEU A 145 -10.25 4.27 -10.06
CA LEU A 145 -11.62 3.97 -9.62
C LEU A 145 -12.52 5.19 -9.73
N LEU A 146 -12.06 6.34 -9.22
CA LEU A 146 -12.81 7.60 -9.29
C LEU A 146 -12.99 8.09 -10.73
N ALA A 147 -12.08 7.74 -11.62
CA ALA A 147 -12.17 8.01 -13.05
C ALA A 147 -12.99 6.97 -13.84
N GLY A 148 -13.53 5.93 -13.17
CA GLY A 148 -14.36 4.90 -13.82
C GLY A 148 -13.57 3.90 -14.67
N CYS A 149 -12.26 3.76 -14.44
CA CYS A 149 -11.37 2.87 -15.20
C CYS A 149 -10.44 2.05 -14.29
N ALA A 150 -10.86 1.78 -13.05
CA ALA A 150 -10.10 0.88 -12.18
C ALA A 150 -9.99 -0.52 -12.79
N PRO A 151 -8.79 -1.10 -12.82
CA PRO A 151 -8.61 -2.49 -13.22
C PRO A 151 -9.14 -3.42 -12.13
N PRO A 152 -9.66 -4.61 -12.49
CA PRO A 152 -10.18 -5.55 -11.53
C PRO A 152 -9.08 -6.15 -10.64
N VAL A 153 -9.43 -6.47 -9.40
CA VAL A 153 -8.48 -6.85 -8.34
C VAL A 153 -8.59 -8.31 -7.93
N VAL A 154 -7.49 -8.89 -7.44
CA VAL A 154 -7.47 -10.21 -6.79
C VAL A 154 -7.44 -10.00 -5.28
N LEU A 155 -8.59 -10.14 -4.62
CA LEU A 155 -8.76 -9.81 -3.19
C LEU A 155 -7.78 -10.58 -2.29
N ALA A 156 -7.60 -11.88 -2.54
CA ALA A 156 -6.69 -12.72 -1.75
C ALA A 156 -5.21 -12.31 -1.88
N SER A 157 -4.85 -11.57 -2.94
CA SER A 157 -3.49 -11.07 -3.21
C SER A 157 -3.34 -9.56 -2.94
N CYS A 158 -4.40 -8.88 -2.48
CA CYS A 158 -4.32 -7.48 -2.04
C CYS A 158 -3.96 -7.43 -0.55
N HIS A 159 -2.89 -6.73 -0.20
CA HIS A 159 -2.42 -6.61 1.18
C HIS A 159 -3.37 -5.73 2.02
N GLU A 160 -3.58 -6.07 3.31
CA GLU A 160 -4.54 -5.39 4.20
C GLU A 160 -4.33 -3.86 4.28
N GLY A 161 -3.08 -3.42 4.08
CA GLY A 161 -2.70 -2.02 3.97
C GLY A 161 -3.43 -1.22 2.87
N ALA A 162 -4.00 -1.88 1.87
CA ALA A 162 -4.88 -1.27 0.86
C ALA A 162 -6.10 -0.60 1.50
N LEU A 163 -6.62 -1.16 2.60
CA LEU A 163 -7.78 -0.67 3.34
C LEU A 163 -7.56 0.70 4.02
N ARG A 164 -6.32 1.23 3.97
CA ARG A 164 -6.01 2.60 4.42
C ARG A 164 -6.37 3.65 3.37
N VAL A 165 -6.65 3.25 2.13
CA VAL A 165 -6.92 4.13 0.98
C VAL A 165 -8.21 3.74 0.25
N CYS A 166 -8.44 2.44 0.07
CA CYS A 166 -9.64 1.88 -0.54
C CYS A 166 -10.55 1.27 0.52
N THR A 167 -11.85 1.18 0.26
CA THR A 167 -12.75 0.38 1.12
C THR A 167 -12.79 -1.08 0.65
N LEU A 168 -13.17 -1.99 1.53
CA LEU A 168 -13.38 -3.39 1.14
C LEU A 168 -14.48 -3.52 0.09
N ASP A 169 -15.55 -2.73 0.20
CA ASP A 169 -16.66 -2.73 -0.76
C ASP A 169 -16.20 -2.30 -2.16
N GLU A 170 -15.34 -1.28 -2.26
CA GLU A 170 -14.77 -0.83 -3.52
C GLU A 170 -13.92 -1.90 -4.19
N LEU A 171 -13.08 -2.58 -3.39
CA LEU A 171 -12.25 -3.68 -3.87
C LEU A 171 -13.12 -4.87 -4.30
N THR A 172 -14.17 -5.19 -3.54
CA THR A 172 -15.08 -6.30 -3.81
C THR A 172 -15.94 -6.05 -5.05
N ALA A 173 -16.45 -4.83 -5.22
CA ALA A 173 -17.22 -4.44 -6.41
C ALA A 173 -16.39 -4.49 -7.70
N ASN A 174 -15.07 -4.47 -7.60
CA ASN A 174 -14.13 -4.53 -8.71
C ASN A 174 -13.26 -5.79 -8.64
N SER A 175 -13.69 -6.86 -7.96
CA SER A 175 -12.91 -8.09 -7.92
C SER A 175 -12.97 -8.84 -9.25
N LEU A 176 -11.88 -9.48 -9.65
CA LEU A 176 -11.93 -10.50 -10.69
C LEU A 176 -12.82 -11.64 -10.22
N SER A 177 -13.88 -11.92 -10.98
CA SER A 177 -14.64 -13.16 -10.83
C SER A 177 -13.72 -14.33 -11.14
N ASP A 178 -13.73 -15.36 -10.30
CA ASP A 178 -13.03 -16.62 -10.57
C ASP A 178 -13.72 -17.37 -11.72
N GLU A 179 -13.58 -16.88 -12.95
CA GLU A 179 -13.84 -17.68 -14.15
C GLU A 179 -12.50 -17.95 -14.83
N GLN A 180 -12.12 -19.22 -14.74
CA GLN A 180 -10.88 -19.84 -15.21
C GLN A 180 -10.73 -19.78 -16.72
#